data_AF-A0AAP2CG53-F1
#
_entry.id   AF-A0AAP2CG53-F1
#
_cell.length_a   1.000
_cell.length_b   1.000
_cell.length_c   1.000
_cell.angle_alpha   90.00
_cell.angle_beta   90.00
_cell.angle_gamma   90.00
#
_symmetry.space_group_name_H-M   'P 1'
#
loop_
_entity.id
_entity.type
_entity.pdbx_description
1 polymer ?
#
loop_
_entity_poly.entity_id
_entity_poly.type
_entity_poly.pdbx_seq_one_letter_code
_entity_poly.pdbx_strand_id
1 'polypeptide(L)'
;MKHSTLSLLLLIILSCSERKSGENLNWGFSTEGMVFIEGGEFYMGTNDRWTAHRERPAVKSTVNSFWMDETEVTNAQFEEFVRKTGYVTVAERDVNWEELQKQLPPGSPKPADSLLVAGSLVFTPPSHPVNLRNHQVWWKWIPGAHWKQPEGPASNLEGKWDHPVVHIAFEDAQAYANWAGKRLPTEKEWEYAAKAENSDQYPWGNELKVDGQFMANTFQGNFPSHDSAEDGFTGTSPVKSFPANRWGLYDMIGNVWELTSDWYDEYTLSRISGKRMPLDSTVSKCFNPNNPKAQEKTIKGGSYLCADNYCTNYRTTARTAQDIYSGASHIGFRCVADN
;
A
#
# COMPACT_ATOMS: atom_id res chain seq x y z
N MET A 1 6.53 -85.93 11.22
CA MET A 1 5.06 -85.99 11.15
C MET A 1 4.50 -85.73 12.53
N LYS A 2 3.47 -84.87 12.61
CA LYS A 2 2.74 -84.38 13.80
C LYS A 2 3.47 -83.28 14.59
N HIS A 3 3.09 -82.02 14.33
CA HIS A 3 3.19 -80.95 15.31
C HIS A 3 1.80 -80.43 15.66
N SER A 4 1.67 -80.18 16.94
CA SER A 4 0.48 -79.94 17.74
C SER A 4 -0.10 -78.55 17.53
N THR A 5 -1.42 -78.48 17.59
CA THR A 5 -2.25 -77.28 17.71
C THR A 5 -1.89 -76.48 18.97
N LEU A 6 -1.75 -75.16 18.81
CA LEU A 6 -1.97 -74.18 19.87
C LEU A 6 -2.63 -72.94 19.25
N SER A 7 -3.94 -72.82 19.44
CA SER A 7 -4.70 -71.61 19.13
C SER A 7 -4.30 -70.50 20.08
N LEU A 8 -3.80 -69.39 19.56
CA LEU A 8 -3.62 -68.15 20.33
C LEU A 8 -4.61 -67.11 19.78
N LEU A 9 -5.68 -66.90 20.52
CA LEU A 9 -6.61 -65.79 20.35
C LEU A 9 -5.88 -64.52 20.81
N LEU A 10 -5.50 -63.63 19.90
CA LEU A 10 -4.96 -62.32 20.25
C LEU A 10 -6.05 -61.26 19.99
N LEU A 11 -6.71 -60.82 21.06
CA LEU A 11 -7.54 -59.62 21.05
C LEU A 11 -6.63 -58.41 20.82
N ILE A 12 -6.74 -57.76 19.66
CA ILE A 12 -6.14 -56.45 19.43
C ILE A 12 -7.10 -55.42 20.02
N ILE A 13 -6.76 -54.91 21.21
CA ILE A 13 -7.43 -53.76 21.80
C ILE A 13 -6.94 -52.53 21.02
N LEU A 14 -7.83 -51.94 20.23
CA LEU A 14 -7.63 -50.61 19.64
C LEU A 14 -7.52 -49.59 20.77
N SER A 15 -6.30 -49.24 21.16
CA SER A 15 -6.04 -48.03 21.94
C SER A 15 -6.12 -46.85 20.98
N CYS A 16 -7.25 -46.14 21.01
CA CYS A 16 -7.33 -44.78 20.48
C CYS A 16 -6.36 -43.91 21.31
N SER A 17 -5.17 -43.68 20.79
CA SER A 17 -4.37 -42.53 21.19
C SER A 17 -5.16 -41.30 20.79
N GLU A 18 -5.82 -40.66 21.77
CA GLU A 18 -6.33 -39.30 21.63
C GLU A 18 -5.22 -38.43 21.03
N ARG A 19 -5.46 -37.92 19.81
CA ARG A 19 -4.68 -36.78 19.33
C ARG A 19 -4.94 -35.68 20.34
N LYS A 20 -3.90 -35.28 21.08
CA LYS A 20 -3.90 -34.05 21.84
C LYS A 20 -4.19 -32.91 20.86
N SER A 21 -5.46 -32.54 20.79
CA SER A 21 -5.91 -31.26 20.27
C SER A 21 -5.39 -30.19 21.21
N GLY A 22 -4.61 -29.25 20.67
CA GLY A 22 -4.19 -28.07 21.41
C GLY A 22 -2.68 -27.88 21.50
N GLU A 23 -2.00 -27.84 20.36
CA GLU A 23 -0.96 -26.83 20.23
C GLU A 23 -1.70 -25.54 19.85
N ASN A 24 -1.96 -24.70 20.85
CA ASN A 24 -2.23 -23.29 20.61
C ASN A 24 -0.99 -22.75 19.89
N LEU A 25 -1.06 -22.63 18.57
CA LEU A 25 -0.19 -21.73 17.83
C LEU A 25 -0.52 -20.32 18.31
N ASN A 26 0.09 -19.94 19.43
CA ASN A 26 0.19 -18.55 19.83
C ASN A 26 1.12 -17.93 18.79
N TRP A 27 0.54 -17.45 17.68
CA TRP A 27 1.20 -16.51 16.79
C TRP A 27 1.39 -15.25 17.64
N GLY A 28 2.47 -15.23 18.42
CA GLY A 28 2.81 -14.11 19.27
C GLY A 28 2.86 -12.86 18.40
N PHE A 29 2.04 -11.89 18.75
CA PHE A 29 2.07 -10.56 18.18
C PHE A 29 3.50 -10.02 18.27
N SER A 30 4.17 -9.82 17.13
CA SER A 30 5.52 -9.26 17.10
C SER A 30 5.43 -7.79 16.70
N THR A 31 5.87 -6.92 17.61
CA THR A 31 6.09 -5.48 17.38
C THR A 31 7.50 -5.18 16.91
N GLU A 32 8.25 -6.21 16.51
CA GLU A 32 9.58 -6.03 15.93
C GLU A 32 9.48 -5.18 14.65
N GLY A 33 10.35 -4.15 14.57
CA GLY A 33 10.30 -3.16 13.49
C GLY A 33 9.10 -2.20 13.57
N MET A 34 8.43 -2.10 14.72
CA MET A 34 7.33 -1.15 14.94
C MET A 34 7.68 -0.13 16.01
N VAL A 35 7.11 1.07 15.88
CA VAL A 35 7.14 2.12 16.90
C VAL A 35 5.77 2.23 17.56
N PHE A 36 5.76 2.46 18.88
CA PHE A 36 4.54 2.75 19.61
C PHE A 36 4.16 4.21 19.39
N ILE A 37 2.97 4.43 18.85
CA ILE A 37 2.39 5.74 18.62
C ILE A 37 1.39 6.00 19.75
N GLU A 38 1.71 6.95 20.63
CA GLU A 38 0.78 7.38 21.66
C GLU A 38 -0.43 8.04 20.99
N GLY A 39 -1.64 7.57 21.28
CA GLY A 39 -2.87 8.11 20.73
C GLY A 39 -3.18 9.50 21.27
N GLY A 40 -3.91 10.28 20.49
CA GLY A 40 -4.26 11.64 20.88
C GLY A 40 -5.29 12.28 19.97
N GLU A 41 -5.58 13.54 20.26
CA GLU A 41 -6.37 14.40 19.39
C GLU A 41 -5.47 15.13 18.40
N PHE A 42 -5.92 15.25 17.15
CA PHE A 42 -5.27 16.06 16.14
C PHE A 42 -6.29 16.62 15.15
N TYR A 43 -5.84 17.51 14.27
CA TYR A 43 -6.63 17.92 13.12
C TYR A 43 -6.22 17.09 11.90
N MET A 44 -7.14 16.27 11.40
CA MET A 44 -6.99 15.56 10.12
C MET A 44 -7.38 16.48 8.96
N GLY A 45 -6.68 16.41 7.83
CA GLY A 45 -6.77 17.35 6.72
C GLY A 45 -6.11 18.68 7.03
N THR A 46 -6.44 19.70 6.24
CA THR A 46 -5.94 21.07 6.40
C THR A 46 -7.01 22.10 6.05
N ASN A 47 -6.77 23.37 6.39
CA ASN A 47 -7.57 24.50 5.93
C ASN A 47 -6.83 25.36 4.90
N ASP A 48 -5.61 24.98 4.50
CA ASP A 48 -4.87 25.71 3.47
C ASP A 48 -5.61 25.68 2.12
N ARG A 49 -6.01 26.86 1.65
CA ARG A 49 -6.80 27.02 0.42
C ARG A 49 -6.10 26.54 -0.85
N TRP A 50 -4.77 26.39 -0.82
CA TRP A 50 -3.97 25.97 -1.96
C TRP A 50 -3.90 24.45 -2.11
N THR A 51 -4.40 23.69 -1.15
CA THR A 51 -4.45 22.23 -1.23
C THR A 51 -5.72 21.73 -1.92
N ALA A 52 -5.68 20.46 -2.35
CA ALA A 52 -6.79 19.86 -3.05
C ALA A 52 -8.05 19.85 -2.18
N HIS A 53 -9.23 19.95 -2.82
CA HIS A 53 -10.50 20.01 -2.10
C HIS A 53 -10.72 18.81 -1.16
N ARG A 54 -10.32 17.61 -1.60
CA ARG A 54 -10.38 16.37 -0.83
C ARG A 54 -9.60 16.36 0.48
N GLU A 55 -8.66 17.28 0.65
CA GLU A 55 -7.83 17.42 1.86
C GLU A 55 -8.42 18.42 2.87
N ARG A 56 -9.58 19.00 2.53
CA ARG A 56 -10.25 20.04 3.32
C ARG A 56 -11.68 19.64 3.69
N PRO A 57 -12.23 20.21 4.77
CA PRO A 57 -11.56 21.06 5.78
C PRO A 57 -10.72 20.25 6.77
N ALA A 58 -9.94 20.95 7.60
CA ALA A 58 -9.34 20.34 8.78
C ALA A 58 -10.44 19.93 9.77
N VAL A 59 -10.39 18.70 10.29
CA VAL A 59 -11.39 18.14 11.21
C VAL A 59 -10.73 17.59 12.46
N LYS A 60 -11.25 17.99 13.63
CA LYS A 60 -10.79 17.45 14.91
C LYS A 60 -11.08 15.95 14.95
N SER A 61 -10.06 15.15 15.20
CA SER A 61 -10.08 13.70 15.16
C SER A 61 -9.30 13.12 16.33
N THR A 62 -9.67 11.91 16.76
CA THR A 62 -9.00 11.18 17.83
C THR A 62 -8.52 9.84 17.32
N VAL A 63 -7.31 9.44 17.72
CA VAL A 63 -6.69 8.15 17.42
C VAL A 63 -6.32 7.48 18.74
N ASN A 64 -6.64 6.20 18.91
CA ASN A 64 -6.18 5.42 20.06
C ASN A 64 -4.70 5.09 19.89
N SER A 65 -3.98 4.76 20.96
CA SER A 65 -2.59 4.30 20.81
C SER A 65 -2.51 2.99 20.02
N PHE A 66 -1.47 2.87 19.20
CA PHE A 66 -1.25 1.73 18.30
C PHE A 66 0.23 1.57 17.99
N TRP A 67 0.61 0.44 17.43
CA TRP A 67 1.95 0.21 16.86
C TRP A 67 1.92 0.47 15.35
N MET A 68 2.95 1.11 14.81
CA MET A 68 3.12 1.29 13.37
C MET A 68 4.50 0.82 12.93
N ASP A 69 4.57 0.13 11.79
CA ASP A 69 5.85 -0.23 11.18
C ASP A 69 6.71 1.03 10.96
N GLU A 70 7.97 0.96 11.36
CA GLU A 70 8.90 2.08 11.26
C GLU A 70 9.18 2.48 9.80
N THR A 71 9.00 1.55 8.86
CA THR A 71 9.20 1.73 7.41
C THR A 71 8.04 1.16 6.61
N GLU A 72 8.05 1.40 5.30
CA GLU A 72 7.32 0.55 4.36
C GLU A 72 7.78 -0.92 4.46
N VAL A 73 6.92 -1.85 4.05
CA VAL A 73 7.28 -3.27 3.94
C VAL A 73 8.32 -3.43 2.84
N THR A 74 9.45 -4.06 3.16
CA THR A 74 10.56 -4.28 2.23
C THR A 74 10.34 -5.51 1.33
N ASN A 75 11.07 -5.55 0.22
CA ASN A 75 11.14 -6.73 -0.65
C ASN A 75 11.58 -8.00 0.10
N ALA A 76 12.53 -7.90 1.03
CA ALA A 76 13.00 -9.03 1.83
C ALA A 76 11.90 -9.59 2.75
N GLN A 77 11.16 -8.70 3.42
CA GLN A 77 10.04 -9.10 4.28
C GLN A 77 8.91 -9.74 3.46
N PHE A 78 8.59 -9.16 2.30
CA PHE A 78 7.55 -9.70 1.42
C PHE A 78 7.95 -11.05 0.80
N GLU A 79 9.22 -11.26 0.44
CA GLU A 79 9.72 -12.57 0.01
C GLU A 79 9.62 -13.61 1.11
N GLU A 80 9.83 -13.25 2.38
CA GLU A 80 9.59 -14.19 3.47
C GLU A 80 8.12 -14.61 3.54
N PHE A 81 7.19 -13.66 3.47
CA PHE A 81 5.75 -13.95 3.40
C PHE A 81 5.43 -14.91 2.25
N VAL A 82 5.86 -14.58 1.02
CA VAL A 82 5.60 -15.39 -0.17
C VAL A 82 6.20 -16.78 -0.02
N ARG A 83 7.44 -16.90 0.45
CA ARG A 83 8.12 -18.18 0.64
C ARG A 83 7.44 -19.05 1.71
N LYS A 84 6.89 -18.45 2.77
CA LYS A 84 6.23 -19.16 3.88
C LYS A 84 4.81 -19.61 3.54
N THR A 85 4.12 -18.88 2.68
CA THR A 85 2.70 -19.08 2.40
C THR A 85 2.41 -19.65 1.01
N GLY A 86 3.37 -19.53 0.08
CA GLY A 86 3.14 -19.79 -1.34
C GLY A 86 2.21 -18.77 -1.99
N TYR A 87 2.07 -17.57 -1.41
CA TYR A 87 1.19 -16.52 -1.92
C TYR A 87 1.60 -16.08 -3.33
N VAL A 88 0.61 -15.92 -4.20
CA VAL A 88 0.74 -15.40 -5.57
C VAL A 88 0.00 -14.08 -5.62
N THR A 89 0.72 -13.00 -5.91
CA THR A 89 0.15 -11.64 -5.91
C THR A 89 -0.88 -11.45 -7.01
N VAL A 90 -1.73 -10.43 -6.89
CA VAL A 90 -2.69 -10.07 -7.94
C VAL A 90 -1.99 -9.80 -9.28
N ALA A 91 -0.82 -9.14 -9.27
CA ALA A 91 -0.03 -8.88 -10.47
C ALA A 91 0.53 -10.14 -11.15
N GLU A 92 0.60 -11.26 -10.43
CA GLU A 92 1.06 -12.57 -10.95
C GLU A 92 -0.10 -13.44 -11.47
N ARG A 93 -1.36 -12.97 -11.39
CA ARG A 93 -2.56 -13.69 -11.83
C ARG A 93 -3.06 -13.12 -13.16
N ASP A 94 -3.52 -14.00 -14.05
CA ASP A 94 -4.16 -13.55 -15.29
C ASP A 94 -5.45 -12.78 -15.02
N VAL A 95 -5.74 -11.81 -15.89
CA VAL A 95 -6.91 -10.94 -15.74
C VAL A 95 -8.15 -11.68 -16.23
N ASN A 96 -9.04 -12.00 -15.30
CA ASN A 96 -10.31 -12.62 -15.66
C ASN A 96 -11.27 -11.59 -16.26
N TRP A 97 -11.64 -11.77 -17.55
CA TRP A 97 -12.59 -10.90 -18.24
C TRP A 97 -13.93 -10.80 -17.52
N GLU A 98 -14.43 -11.90 -16.95
CA GLU A 98 -15.73 -11.91 -16.28
C GLU A 98 -15.75 -11.06 -15.03
N GLU A 99 -14.61 -10.92 -14.34
CA GLU A 99 -14.45 -10.01 -13.21
C GLU A 99 -14.19 -8.57 -13.67
N LEU A 100 -13.33 -8.38 -14.68
CA LEU A 100 -13.01 -7.06 -15.22
C LEU A 100 -14.26 -6.35 -15.78
N GLN A 101 -15.12 -7.06 -16.52
CA GLN A 101 -16.32 -6.46 -17.12
C GLN A 101 -17.30 -5.91 -16.08
N LYS A 102 -17.29 -6.42 -14.84
CA LYS A 102 -18.13 -5.91 -13.74
C LYS A 102 -17.68 -4.52 -13.28
N GLN A 103 -16.43 -4.17 -13.53
CA GLN A 103 -15.83 -2.88 -13.15
C GLN A 103 -15.98 -1.83 -14.27
N LEU A 104 -16.23 -2.28 -15.50
CA LEU A 104 -16.33 -1.42 -16.68
C LEU A 104 -17.77 -0.92 -16.91
N PRO A 105 -17.97 0.16 -17.70
CA PRO A 105 -19.28 0.55 -18.16
C PRO A 105 -20.01 -0.60 -18.91
N PRO A 106 -21.33 -0.79 -18.70
CA PRO A 106 -22.10 -1.77 -19.45
C PRO A 106 -21.91 -1.63 -20.96
N GLY A 107 -21.66 -2.75 -21.64
CA GLY A 107 -21.39 -2.78 -23.09
C GLY A 107 -19.95 -2.47 -23.49
N SER A 108 -19.02 -2.34 -22.54
CA SER A 108 -17.60 -2.20 -22.87
C SER A 108 -17.09 -3.41 -23.67
N PRO A 109 -16.39 -3.20 -24.79
CA PRO A 109 -15.91 -4.31 -25.60
C PRO A 109 -14.84 -5.10 -24.84
N LYS A 110 -14.86 -6.42 -25.01
CA LYS A 110 -13.79 -7.28 -24.50
C LYS A 110 -12.47 -6.89 -25.20
N PRO A 111 -11.39 -6.59 -24.45
CA PRO A 111 -10.08 -6.35 -25.04
C PRO A 111 -9.53 -7.65 -25.64
N ALA A 112 -8.49 -7.55 -26.46
CA ALA A 112 -7.80 -8.74 -26.95
C ALA A 112 -7.27 -9.59 -25.79
N ASP A 113 -7.34 -10.92 -25.90
CA ASP A 113 -6.89 -11.83 -24.83
C ASP A 113 -5.41 -11.63 -24.47
N SER A 114 -4.60 -11.13 -25.41
CA SER A 114 -3.20 -10.75 -25.15
C SER A 114 -3.03 -9.61 -24.14
N LEU A 115 -4.10 -8.87 -23.83
CA LEU A 115 -4.12 -7.81 -22.80
C LEU A 115 -4.68 -8.31 -21.46
N LEU A 116 -5.20 -9.55 -21.41
CA LEU A 116 -5.80 -10.16 -20.23
C LEU A 116 -4.82 -11.10 -19.51
N VAL A 117 -3.56 -10.68 -19.41
CA VAL A 117 -2.46 -11.48 -18.85
C VAL A 117 -1.93 -10.85 -17.58
N ALA A 118 -1.31 -11.67 -16.72
CA ALA A 118 -0.59 -11.21 -15.54
C ALA A 118 0.34 -10.04 -15.86
N GLY A 119 0.39 -9.05 -14.98
CA GLY A 119 1.15 -7.83 -15.16
C GLY A 119 0.72 -6.72 -14.20
N SER A 120 1.34 -5.56 -14.36
CA SER A 120 1.06 -4.39 -13.55
C SER A 120 1.37 -3.11 -14.32
N LEU A 121 0.85 -1.99 -13.82
CA LEU A 121 1.17 -0.65 -14.31
C LEU A 121 2.60 -0.26 -13.91
N VAL A 122 3.43 0.06 -14.90
CA VAL A 122 4.82 0.48 -14.72
C VAL A 122 5.01 1.90 -15.26
N PHE A 123 5.72 2.72 -14.51
CA PHE A 123 6.14 4.04 -14.97
C PHE A 123 7.26 3.89 -16.00
N THR A 124 7.06 4.47 -17.18
CA THR A 124 7.98 4.43 -18.31
C THR A 124 8.21 5.86 -18.81
N PRO A 125 9.26 6.55 -18.35
CA PRO A 125 9.47 7.95 -18.68
C PRO A 125 9.62 8.13 -20.20
N PRO A 126 8.92 9.10 -20.82
CA PRO A 126 9.14 9.43 -22.22
C PRO A 126 10.47 10.16 -22.38
N SER A 127 11.11 10.02 -23.55
CA SER A 127 12.42 10.66 -23.83
C SER A 127 12.34 12.17 -24.09
N HIS A 128 11.15 12.76 -24.05
CA HIS A 128 10.92 14.18 -24.26
C HIS A 128 9.69 14.65 -23.46
N PRO A 129 9.53 15.97 -23.23
CA PRO A 129 8.32 16.51 -22.60
C PRO A 129 7.04 16.13 -23.36
N VAL A 130 5.97 15.87 -22.62
CA VAL A 130 4.67 15.40 -23.14
C VAL A 130 3.52 16.16 -22.50
N ASN A 131 2.32 16.03 -23.08
CA ASN A 131 1.12 16.61 -22.49
C ASN A 131 0.77 15.91 -21.17
N LEU A 132 0.85 16.64 -20.06
CA LEU A 132 0.60 16.13 -18.69
C LEU A 132 -0.84 15.67 -18.44
N ARG A 133 -1.78 15.91 -19.36
CA ARG A 133 -3.14 15.37 -19.29
C ARG A 133 -3.26 13.96 -19.87
N ASN A 134 -2.24 13.46 -20.57
CA ASN A 134 -2.25 12.13 -21.18
C ASN A 134 -1.30 11.16 -20.47
N HIS A 135 -1.72 10.71 -19.29
CA HIS A 135 -1.00 9.77 -18.45
C HIS A 135 -0.65 8.42 -19.09
N GLN A 136 -1.37 8.00 -20.14
CA GLN A 136 -1.06 6.76 -20.88
C GLN A 136 0.30 6.80 -21.60
N VAL A 137 0.89 7.98 -21.75
CA VAL A 137 2.21 8.14 -22.39
C VAL A 137 3.34 7.63 -21.50
N TRP A 138 3.19 7.73 -20.18
CA TRP A 138 4.20 7.27 -19.22
C TRP A 138 3.75 6.08 -18.38
N TRP A 139 2.46 5.85 -18.18
CA TRP A 139 1.97 4.63 -17.54
C TRP A 139 1.65 3.55 -18.55
N LYS A 140 2.33 2.41 -18.45
CA LYS A 140 2.11 1.27 -19.33
C LYS A 140 1.77 0.02 -18.54
N TRP A 141 0.79 -0.73 -19.01
CA TRP A 141 0.60 -2.11 -18.56
C TRP A 141 1.74 -2.96 -19.13
N ILE A 142 2.56 -3.55 -18.27
CA ILE A 142 3.66 -4.41 -18.66
C ILE A 142 3.32 -5.86 -18.29
N PRO A 143 3.06 -6.73 -19.28
CA PRO A 143 2.87 -8.16 -19.03
C PRO A 143 4.06 -8.76 -18.28
N GLY A 144 3.77 -9.51 -17.21
CA GLY A 144 4.76 -10.13 -16.35
C GLY A 144 5.43 -9.18 -15.34
N ALA A 145 5.12 -7.88 -15.33
CA ALA A 145 5.57 -7.00 -14.25
C ALA A 145 4.84 -7.32 -12.95
N HIS A 146 5.61 -7.56 -11.90
CA HIS A 146 5.13 -7.88 -10.56
C HIS A 146 6.25 -7.55 -9.56
N TRP A 147 6.01 -7.80 -8.28
CA TRP A 147 6.91 -7.40 -7.21
C TRP A 147 8.35 -7.96 -7.33
N LYS A 148 8.58 -9.15 -7.91
CA LYS A 148 9.95 -9.68 -8.15
C LYS A 148 10.61 -9.14 -9.42
N GLN A 149 9.82 -8.59 -10.34
CA GLN A 149 10.26 -8.06 -11.63
C GLN A 149 9.60 -6.70 -11.87
N PRO A 150 9.98 -5.66 -11.09
CA PRO A 150 9.21 -4.42 -11.01
C PRO A 150 9.21 -3.58 -12.29
N GLU A 151 10.23 -3.72 -13.14
CA GLU A 151 10.25 -3.07 -14.46
C GLU A 151 9.77 -4.00 -15.59
N GLY A 152 9.27 -5.20 -15.25
CA GLY A 152 8.82 -6.22 -16.20
C GLY A 152 9.83 -7.35 -16.43
N PRO A 153 9.56 -8.25 -17.38
CA PRO A 153 10.42 -9.40 -17.67
C PRO A 153 11.88 -8.98 -17.85
N ALA A 154 12.79 -9.75 -17.23
CA ALA A 154 14.24 -9.50 -17.14
C ALA A 154 14.71 -8.47 -16.09
N SER A 155 13.82 -7.73 -15.44
CA SER A 155 14.17 -7.03 -14.19
C SER A 155 14.21 -8.01 -13.01
N ASN A 156 14.82 -7.59 -11.90
CA ASN A 156 14.92 -8.36 -10.67
C ASN A 156 15.08 -7.44 -9.45
N LEU A 157 15.28 -8.05 -8.27
CA LEU A 157 15.47 -7.35 -7.00
C LEU A 157 16.94 -7.27 -6.56
N GLU A 158 17.90 -7.47 -7.46
CA GLU A 158 19.32 -7.37 -7.15
C GLU A 158 19.65 -5.95 -6.64
N GLY A 159 20.20 -5.87 -5.44
CA GLY A 159 20.48 -4.60 -4.76
C GLY A 159 19.25 -3.83 -4.26
N LYS A 160 18.04 -4.43 -4.30
CA LYS A 160 16.78 -3.79 -3.90
C LYS A 160 16.03 -4.53 -2.77
N TRP A 161 16.70 -5.40 -2.02
CA TRP A 161 16.04 -6.21 -0.97
C TRP A 161 15.52 -5.39 0.21
N ASP A 162 16.15 -4.24 0.50
CA ASP A 162 15.77 -3.25 1.51
C ASP A 162 14.94 -2.08 0.93
N HIS A 163 14.59 -2.11 -0.35
CA HIS A 163 13.62 -1.18 -0.93
C HIS A 163 12.19 -1.61 -0.58
N PRO A 164 11.21 -0.67 -0.60
CA PRO A 164 9.81 -1.02 -0.43
C PRO A 164 9.35 -1.97 -1.53
N VAL A 165 8.51 -2.94 -1.16
CA VAL A 165 7.83 -3.78 -2.13
C VAL A 165 6.79 -2.98 -2.91
N VAL A 166 6.73 -3.19 -4.23
CA VAL A 166 5.82 -2.50 -5.15
C VAL A 166 5.00 -3.50 -5.98
N HIS A 167 4.08 -3.01 -6.83
CA HIS A 167 3.09 -3.82 -7.55
C HIS A 167 2.09 -4.54 -6.66
N ILE A 168 1.87 -3.98 -5.46
CA ILE A 168 0.99 -4.54 -4.45
C ILE A 168 -0.43 -3.99 -4.64
N ALA A 169 -1.39 -4.88 -4.86
CA ALA A 169 -2.81 -4.56 -4.79
C ALA A 169 -3.31 -4.61 -3.33
N PHE A 170 -4.53 -4.11 -3.08
CA PHE A 170 -5.08 -4.08 -1.72
C PHE A 170 -5.18 -5.49 -1.09
N GLU A 171 -5.53 -6.50 -1.88
CA GLU A 171 -5.60 -7.91 -1.44
C GLU A 171 -4.22 -8.41 -0.97
N ASP A 172 -3.16 -8.09 -1.71
CA ASP A 172 -1.79 -8.52 -1.42
C ASP A 172 -1.30 -7.94 -0.08
N ALA A 173 -1.52 -6.63 0.10
CA ALA A 173 -1.16 -5.92 1.33
C ALA A 173 -1.92 -6.45 2.56
N GLN A 174 -3.22 -6.72 2.41
CA GLN A 174 -4.05 -7.29 3.48
C GLN A 174 -3.63 -8.73 3.82
N ALA A 175 -3.30 -9.55 2.81
CA ALA A 175 -2.84 -10.91 3.01
C ALA A 175 -1.51 -10.95 3.78
N TYR A 176 -0.55 -10.10 3.39
CA TYR A 176 0.70 -9.93 4.13
C TYR A 176 0.45 -9.48 5.57
N ALA A 177 -0.35 -8.41 5.76
CA ALA A 177 -0.60 -7.86 7.09
C ALA A 177 -1.22 -8.92 8.02
N ASN A 178 -2.19 -9.68 7.53
CA ASN A 178 -2.81 -10.77 8.29
C ASN A 178 -1.81 -11.87 8.64
N TRP A 179 -0.95 -12.28 7.70
CA TRP A 179 0.09 -13.27 7.95
C TRP A 179 1.09 -12.79 9.01
N ALA A 180 1.45 -11.51 8.98
CA ALA A 180 2.34 -10.89 9.95
C ALA A 180 1.70 -10.66 11.33
N GLY A 181 0.41 -10.97 11.50
CA GLY A 181 -0.33 -10.67 12.75
C GLY A 181 -0.62 -9.18 12.94
N LYS A 182 -0.68 -8.42 11.85
CA LYS A 182 -0.88 -6.97 11.79
C LYS A 182 -2.15 -6.63 10.98
N ARG A 183 -2.36 -5.35 10.70
CA ARG A 183 -3.38 -4.83 9.78
C ARG A 183 -2.85 -3.63 8.99
N LEU A 184 -3.58 -3.19 7.97
CA LEU A 184 -3.30 -1.90 7.32
C LEU A 184 -3.72 -0.74 8.23
N PRO A 185 -3.02 0.41 8.17
CA PRO A 185 -3.44 1.61 8.89
C PRO A 185 -4.78 2.11 8.37
N THR A 186 -5.58 2.71 9.25
CA THR A 186 -6.62 3.62 8.79
C THR A 186 -5.99 4.89 8.21
N GLU A 187 -6.69 5.59 7.32
CA GLU A 187 -6.25 6.88 6.77
C GLU A 187 -5.90 7.87 7.90
N LYS A 188 -6.74 7.85 8.94
CA LYS A 188 -6.60 8.71 10.12
C LYS A 188 -5.37 8.36 10.96
N GLU A 189 -5.11 7.07 11.21
CA GLU A 189 -3.89 6.62 11.92
C GLU A 189 -2.64 7.01 11.13
N TRP A 190 -2.65 6.76 9.83
CA TRP A 190 -1.53 7.10 8.96
C TRP A 190 -1.22 8.59 8.99
N GLU A 191 -2.24 9.46 8.86
CA GLU A 191 -2.01 10.90 8.85
C GLU A 191 -1.58 11.43 10.23
N TYR A 192 -2.16 10.90 11.31
CA TYR A 192 -1.73 11.24 12.66
C TYR A 192 -0.24 10.92 12.88
N ALA A 193 0.16 9.72 12.48
CA ALA A 193 1.53 9.25 12.54
C ALA A 193 2.48 10.05 11.63
N ALA A 194 2.05 10.41 10.41
CA ALA A 194 2.84 11.20 9.48
C ALA A 194 3.05 12.64 9.96
N LYS A 195 1.99 13.28 10.50
CA LYS A 195 2.06 14.64 11.04
C LYS A 195 2.95 14.72 12.27
N ALA A 196 2.92 13.71 13.15
CA ALA A 196 3.79 13.62 14.33
C ALA A 196 3.86 14.90 15.18
N GLU A 197 2.69 15.51 15.44
CA GLU A 197 2.55 16.80 16.14
C GLU A 197 3.25 17.99 15.46
N ASN A 198 3.56 17.87 14.17
CA ASN A 198 4.30 18.85 13.39
C ASN A 198 3.40 19.55 12.35
N SER A 199 3.68 19.37 11.05
CA SER A 199 3.07 20.17 9.98
C SER A 199 2.05 19.40 9.13
N ASP A 200 1.08 20.16 8.59
CA ASP A 200 0.17 19.73 7.52
C ASP A 200 0.87 19.54 6.16
N GLN A 201 2.09 20.07 6.01
CA GLN A 201 2.91 19.98 4.81
C GLN A 201 3.78 18.73 4.86
N TYR A 202 4.84 18.73 5.67
CA TYR A 202 5.82 17.64 5.71
C TYR A 202 6.05 17.13 7.14
N PRO A 203 6.46 15.87 7.34
CA PRO A 203 6.70 15.31 8.68
C PRO A 203 7.73 16.10 9.52
N TRP A 204 8.65 16.80 8.87
CA TRP A 204 9.70 17.63 9.49
C TRP A 204 9.40 19.13 9.52
N GLY A 205 8.35 19.62 8.85
CA GLY A 205 8.01 21.04 8.87
C GLY A 205 7.33 21.54 7.59
N ASN A 206 7.56 22.81 7.25
CA ASN A 206 6.88 23.51 6.15
C ASN A 206 7.72 23.65 4.87
N GLU A 207 9.01 23.32 4.94
CA GLU A 207 9.92 23.40 3.79
C GLU A 207 10.27 21.98 3.32
N LEU A 208 10.22 21.75 2.01
CA LEU A 208 10.51 20.43 1.43
C LEU A 208 12.00 20.06 1.63
N LYS A 209 12.86 21.09 1.59
CA LYS A 209 14.29 20.97 1.83
C LYS A 209 14.64 21.55 3.21
N VAL A 210 15.54 20.90 3.93
CA VAL A 210 16.16 21.44 5.16
C VAL A 210 17.63 21.65 4.86
N ASP A 211 18.14 22.86 5.08
CA ASP A 211 19.52 23.25 4.75
C ASP A 211 19.92 22.91 3.29
N GLY A 212 18.95 23.02 2.37
CA GLY A 212 19.13 22.73 0.95
C GLY A 212 19.10 21.24 0.57
N GLN A 213 18.91 20.33 1.54
CA GLN A 213 18.83 18.89 1.31
C GLN A 213 17.39 18.40 1.22
N PHE A 214 17.11 17.50 0.29
CA PHE A 214 15.83 16.79 0.25
C PHE A 214 15.70 15.84 1.43
N MET A 215 14.49 15.78 1.98
CA MET A 215 14.16 15.02 3.18
C MET A 215 13.22 13.84 2.89
N ALA A 216 12.90 13.60 1.62
CA ALA A 216 12.18 12.45 1.11
C ALA A 216 12.51 12.22 -0.36
N ASN A 217 12.33 10.98 -0.81
CA ASN A 217 12.45 10.58 -2.21
C ASN A 217 11.22 11.05 -3.01
N THR A 218 11.43 12.00 -3.91
CA THR A 218 10.39 12.61 -4.77
C THR A 218 10.95 12.82 -6.18
N PHE A 219 10.16 13.36 -7.11
CA PHE A 219 10.66 13.61 -8.45
C PHE A 219 11.25 15.02 -8.55
N GLN A 220 12.47 15.16 -9.09
CA GLN A 220 13.06 16.46 -9.41
C GLN A 220 13.29 16.65 -10.90
N GLY A 221 13.17 17.89 -11.39
CA GLY A 221 13.34 18.20 -12.80
C GLY A 221 12.03 18.24 -13.58
N ASN A 222 12.02 17.68 -14.79
CA ASN A 222 10.91 17.86 -15.75
C ASN A 222 10.07 16.60 -15.88
N PHE A 223 9.10 16.46 -14.99
CA PHE A 223 8.16 15.33 -15.03
C PHE A 223 7.38 15.31 -16.36
N PRO A 224 7.14 14.12 -16.95
CA PRO A 224 7.63 12.78 -16.59
C PRO A 224 8.95 12.39 -17.28
N SER A 225 9.54 13.29 -18.05
CA SER A 225 10.58 12.95 -19.04
C SER A 225 12.02 12.94 -18.52
N HIS A 226 12.29 13.66 -17.42
CA HIS A 226 13.65 13.78 -16.90
C HIS A 226 13.63 14.00 -15.39
N ASP A 227 14.13 12.99 -14.67
CA ASP A 227 14.41 13.06 -13.24
C ASP A 227 15.88 13.45 -13.02
N SER A 228 16.14 14.52 -12.27
CA SER A 228 17.50 14.98 -11.96
C SER A 228 18.15 14.24 -10.80
N ALA A 229 17.39 13.43 -10.05
CA ALA A 229 17.90 12.65 -8.90
C ALA A 229 18.64 13.50 -7.87
N GLU A 230 18.17 14.73 -7.61
CA GLU A 230 18.81 15.63 -6.65
C GLU A 230 18.71 15.11 -5.22
N ASP A 231 17.73 14.25 -4.93
CA ASP A 231 17.60 13.52 -3.66
C ASP A 231 18.42 12.21 -3.60
N GLY A 232 19.07 11.84 -4.72
CA GLY A 232 19.89 10.64 -4.85
C GLY A 232 19.23 9.46 -5.58
N PHE A 233 17.94 9.54 -5.94
CA PHE A 233 17.19 8.42 -6.52
C PHE A 233 16.35 8.84 -7.73
N THR A 234 16.16 7.93 -8.70
CA THR A 234 15.24 8.09 -9.85
C THR A 234 14.09 7.07 -9.82
N GLY A 235 14.01 6.32 -8.73
CA GLY A 235 13.10 5.21 -8.49
C GLY A 235 12.87 5.09 -6.99
N THR A 236 12.50 3.92 -6.50
CA THR A 236 12.45 3.70 -5.05
C THR A 236 13.86 3.84 -4.43
N SER A 237 13.90 4.26 -3.18
CA SER A 237 15.09 4.26 -2.33
C SER A 237 15.01 3.11 -1.32
N PRO A 238 16.13 2.64 -0.75
CA PRO A 238 16.09 1.80 0.45
C PRO A 238 15.22 2.46 1.52
N VAL A 239 14.48 1.67 2.28
CA VAL A 239 13.75 2.21 3.43
C VAL A 239 14.75 2.82 4.44
N LYS A 240 14.34 3.88 5.14
CA LYS A 240 15.19 4.68 6.04
C LYS A 240 16.32 5.44 5.35
N SER A 241 16.18 5.74 4.05
CA SER A 241 17.15 6.59 3.35
C SER A 241 17.12 8.04 3.82
N PHE A 242 15.95 8.50 4.28
CA PHE A 242 15.75 9.88 4.76
C PHE A 242 15.47 9.91 6.27
N PRO A 243 15.62 11.06 6.94
CA PRO A 243 15.43 11.14 8.39
C PRO A 243 14.01 10.77 8.84
N ALA A 244 13.92 10.05 9.97
CA ALA A 244 12.64 9.76 10.60
C ALA A 244 11.95 11.03 11.13
N ASN A 245 10.63 10.98 11.22
CA ASN A 245 9.84 11.97 11.95
C ASN A 245 9.98 11.77 13.48
N ARG A 246 9.27 12.61 14.26
CA ARG A 246 9.35 12.60 15.74
C ARG A 246 8.99 11.26 16.39
N TRP A 247 8.20 10.42 15.72
CA TRP A 247 7.82 9.09 16.21
C TRP A 247 8.85 8.00 15.87
N GLY A 248 9.89 8.31 15.10
CA GLY A 248 10.82 7.31 14.57
C GLY A 248 10.32 6.62 13.30
N LEU A 249 9.32 7.20 12.61
CA LEU A 249 8.81 6.70 11.34
C LEU A 249 9.57 7.29 10.16
N TYR A 250 10.01 6.43 9.26
CA TYR A 250 10.75 6.78 8.05
C TYR A 250 9.83 6.82 6.83
N ASP A 251 10.21 7.63 5.84
CA ASP A 251 9.60 7.65 4.50
C ASP A 251 8.07 7.82 4.52
N MET A 252 7.54 8.54 5.52
CA MET A 252 6.10 8.82 5.62
C MET A 252 5.58 9.66 4.45
N ILE A 253 6.45 10.28 3.67
CA ILE A 253 6.09 10.89 2.39
C ILE A 253 7.16 10.54 1.35
N GLY A 254 6.79 10.56 0.07
CA GLY A 254 7.69 10.17 -1.01
C GLY A 254 7.86 8.65 -1.11
N ASN A 255 8.97 8.21 -1.70
CA ASN A 255 9.31 6.80 -1.93
C ASN A 255 8.18 6.00 -2.60
N VAL A 256 7.29 5.31 -1.87
CA VAL A 256 6.08 4.71 -2.47
C VAL A 256 4.80 5.22 -1.82
N TRP A 257 3.71 5.21 -2.60
CA TRP A 257 2.39 5.39 -2.03
C TRP A 257 2.07 4.25 -1.07
N GLU A 258 1.35 4.56 0.01
CA GLU A 258 1.00 3.56 1.01
C GLU A 258 -0.51 3.32 1.09
N LEU A 259 -0.90 2.05 0.95
CA LEU A 259 -2.28 1.58 1.10
C LEU A 259 -2.79 1.74 2.54
N THR A 260 -4.00 2.29 2.66
CA THR A 260 -4.77 2.34 3.92
C THR A 260 -6.01 1.46 3.84
N SER A 261 -6.60 1.15 4.99
CA SER A 261 -7.79 0.29 5.09
C SER A 261 -9.08 1.00 4.65
N ASP A 262 -9.09 2.33 4.59
CA ASP A 262 -10.28 3.14 4.34
C ASP A 262 -10.69 3.12 2.87
N TRP A 263 -11.99 2.99 2.62
CA TRP A 263 -12.54 3.25 1.28
C TRP A 263 -12.31 4.71 0.89
N TYR A 264 -11.97 4.94 -0.37
CA TYR A 264 -11.81 6.29 -0.86
C TYR A 264 -13.16 7.01 -0.91
N ASP A 265 -13.17 8.21 -0.36
CA ASP A 265 -14.30 9.11 -0.48
C ASP A 265 -13.78 10.55 -0.64
N GLU A 266 -14.04 11.14 -1.81
CA GLU A 266 -13.57 12.48 -2.20
C GLU A 266 -13.94 13.54 -1.16
N TYR A 267 -15.04 13.35 -0.43
CA TYR A 267 -15.55 14.34 0.52
C TYR A 267 -15.57 13.82 1.98
N THR A 268 -14.75 12.82 2.33
CA THR A 268 -14.67 12.24 3.68
C THR A 268 -14.60 13.32 4.75
N LEU A 269 -13.64 14.25 4.65
CA LEU A 269 -13.43 15.30 5.64
C LEU A 269 -14.62 16.27 5.73
N SER A 270 -15.25 16.59 4.60
CA SER A 270 -16.46 17.43 4.60
C SER A 270 -17.66 16.73 5.26
N ARG A 271 -17.75 15.40 5.20
CA ARG A 271 -18.77 14.63 5.93
C ARG A 271 -18.47 14.56 7.42
N ILE A 272 -17.22 14.28 7.79
CA ILE A 272 -16.78 14.29 9.20
C ILE A 272 -17.05 15.66 9.83
N SER A 273 -16.82 16.75 9.09
CA SER A 273 -17.08 18.11 9.59
C SER A 273 -18.56 18.51 9.61
N GLY A 274 -19.50 17.63 9.22
CA GLY A 274 -20.92 17.94 9.10
C GLY A 274 -21.29 18.92 7.97
N LYS A 275 -20.36 19.23 7.06
CA LYS A 275 -20.62 20.12 5.90
C LYS A 275 -21.28 19.38 4.74
N ARG A 276 -21.33 18.05 4.80
CA ARG A 276 -21.97 17.19 3.80
C ARG A 276 -22.68 16.03 4.50
N MET A 277 -23.79 15.57 3.92
CA MET A 277 -24.52 14.43 4.45
C MET A 277 -23.67 13.15 4.43
N PRO A 278 -23.80 12.27 5.43
CA PRO A 278 -23.23 10.94 5.40
C PRO A 278 -23.59 10.18 4.12
N LEU A 279 -22.75 9.24 3.70
CA LEU A 279 -23.15 8.27 2.69
C LEU A 279 -24.27 7.41 3.27
N ASP A 280 -25.38 7.27 2.54
CA ASP A 280 -26.42 6.31 2.88
C ASP A 280 -26.15 4.96 2.18
N SER A 281 -26.94 3.94 2.50
CA SER A 281 -26.77 2.59 1.95
C SER A 281 -26.99 2.48 0.44
N THR A 282 -27.49 3.54 -0.21
CA THR A 282 -27.66 3.60 -1.68
C THR A 282 -26.39 4.11 -2.39
N VAL A 283 -25.47 4.75 -1.67
CA VAL A 283 -24.18 5.18 -2.21
C VAL A 283 -23.13 4.10 -1.95
N SER A 284 -22.31 3.81 -2.96
CA SER A 284 -21.17 2.89 -2.83
C SER A 284 -20.30 3.28 -1.62
N LYS A 285 -19.73 2.27 -0.95
CA LYS A 285 -18.76 2.48 0.15
C LYS A 285 -17.54 3.30 -0.30
N CYS A 286 -17.26 3.29 -1.61
CA CYS A 286 -16.29 4.14 -2.29
C CYS A 286 -17.05 5.27 -3.02
N PHE A 287 -16.57 6.50 -2.89
CA PHE A 287 -17.12 7.65 -3.62
C PHE A 287 -16.01 8.46 -4.29
N ASN A 288 -15.86 8.27 -5.60
CA ASN A 288 -14.99 9.08 -6.46
C ASN A 288 -15.81 9.65 -7.63
N PRO A 289 -16.02 10.99 -7.71
CA PRO A 289 -16.81 11.58 -8.79
C PRO A 289 -16.17 11.41 -10.17
N ASN A 290 -14.85 11.23 -10.23
CA ASN A 290 -14.12 11.00 -11.49
C ASN A 290 -14.11 9.52 -11.91
N ASN A 291 -14.43 8.61 -10.99
CA ASN A 291 -14.45 7.18 -11.23
C ASN A 291 -15.59 6.47 -10.47
N PRO A 292 -16.87 6.78 -10.79
CA PRO A 292 -18.02 6.42 -9.95
C PRO A 292 -18.33 4.92 -9.85
N LYS A 293 -17.66 4.08 -10.65
CA LYS A 293 -17.84 2.63 -10.66
C LYS A 293 -16.68 1.87 -10.03
N ALA A 294 -15.53 2.51 -9.84
CA ALA A 294 -14.38 1.86 -9.27
C ALA A 294 -14.53 1.67 -7.77
N GLN A 295 -13.93 0.58 -7.29
CA GLN A 295 -13.76 0.32 -5.89
C GLN A 295 -12.34 0.71 -5.54
N GLU A 296 -12.20 1.77 -4.76
CA GLU A 296 -10.90 2.37 -4.50
C GLU A 296 -10.69 2.51 -2.99
N LYS A 297 -9.45 2.28 -2.56
CA LYS A 297 -8.98 2.56 -1.21
C LYS A 297 -8.21 3.87 -1.20
N THR A 298 -8.13 4.49 -0.02
CA THR A 298 -7.29 5.67 0.13
C THR A 298 -5.82 5.26 0.21
N ILE A 299 -4.99 5.93 -0.58
CA ILE A 299 -3.53 5.88 -0.47
C ILE A 299 -2.98 7.23 0.01
N LYS A 300 -1.87 7.18 0.74
CA LYS A 300 -1.23 8.34 1.40
C LYS A 300 0.27 8.37 1.10
N GLY A 301 0.91 9.54 1.33
CA GLY A 301 2.37 9.69 1.27
C GLY A 301 2.94 10.27 -0.02
N GLY A 302 2.33 10.04 -1.17
CA GLY A 302 3.00 10.32 -2.45
C GLY A 302 3.99 9.22 -2.80
N SER A 303 4.88 9.47 -3.77
CA SER A 303 5.91 8.51 -4.19
C SER A 303 7.11 9.26 -4.78
N TYR A 304 8.15 8.53 -5.18
CA TYR A 304 9.29 9.03 -5.96
C TYR A 304 8.87 9.69 -7.29
N LEU A 305 7.62 9.51 -7.76
CA LEU A 305 7.08 10.14 -8.97
C LEU A 305 6.34 11.45 -8.72
N CYS A 306 6.15 11.84 -7.46
CA CYS A 306 5.45 13.07 -7.13
C CYS A 306 6.39 14.27 -7.34
N ALA A 307 5.97 15.22 -8.18
CA ALA A 307 6.75 16.38 -8.61
C ALA A 307 5.99 17.69 -8.32
N ASP A 308 6.71 18.77 -8.03
CA ASP A 308 6.14 20.10 -7.80
C ASP A 308 5.34 20.65 -9.00
N ASN A 309 5.76 20.28 -10.21
CA ASN A 309 5.17 20.69 -11.48
C ASN A 309 4.03 19.79 -11.99
N TYR A 310 3.65 18.74 -11.24
CA TYR A 310 2.59 17.82 -11.64
C TYR A 310 1.73 17.30 -10.48
N CYS A 311 2.36 16.69 -9.48
CA CYS A 311 1.68 16.02 -8.37
C CYS A 311 2.39 16.30 -7.04
N THR A 312 1.87 17.27 -6.29
CA THR A 312 2.38 17.66 -4.95
C THR A 312 1.74 16.85 -3.82
N ASN A 313 1.49 15.57 -4.06
CA ASN A 313 0.86 14.68 -3.07
C ASN A 313 1.86 14.10 -2.05
N TYR A 314 3.12 14.54 -2.04
CA TYR A 314 4.09 14.26 -0.98
C TYR A 314 3.86 15.13 0.27
N ARG A 315 2.60 15.34 0.68
CA ARG A 315 2.25 16.10 1.88
C ARG A 315 1.54 15.20 2.88
N THR A 316 1.71 15.45 4.18
CA THR A 316 1.10 14.61 5.24
C THR A 316 -0.43 14.54 5.11
N THR A 317 -1.04 15.64 4.64
CA THR A 317 -2.49 15.75 4.42
C THR A 317 -2.96 15.23 3.07
N ALA A 318 -2.04 15.07 2.10
CA ALA A 318 -2.40 14.60 0.77
C ALA A 318 -2.97 13.19 0.82
N ARG A 319 -3.92 12.93 -0.08
CA ARG A 319 -4.64 11.66 -0.20
C ARG A 319 -5.09 11.49 -1.64
N THR A 320 -5.15 10.26 -2.12
CA THR A 320 -5.79 9.96 -3.39
C THR A 320 -6.38 8.55 -3.40
N ALA A 321 -7.07 8.22 -4.48
CA ALA A 321 -7.75 6.94 -4.65
C ALA A 321 -6.81 5.95 -5.36
N GLN A 322 -6.82 4.70 -4.93
CA GLN A 322 -6.18 3.59 -5.62
C GLN A 322 -7.18 2.46 -5.83
N ASP A 323 -7.27 1.97 -7.07
CA ASP A 323 -8.07 0.80 -7.41
C ASP A 323 -7.62 -0.43 -6.60
N ILE A 324 -8.57 -1.19 -6.06
CA ILE A 324 -8.25 -2.32 -5.17
C ILE A 324 -7.71 -3.55 -5.90
N TYR A 325 -7.93 -3.64 -7.21
CA TYR A 325 -7.62 -4.81 -8.03
C TYR A 325 -6.28 -4.70 -8.75
N SER A 326 -5.55 -3.60 -8.55
CA SER A 326 -4.27 -3.37 -9.22
C SER A 326 -3.26 -2.67 -8.31
N GLY A 327 -2.00 -3.05 -8.45
CA GLY A 327 -0.85 -2.31 -7.95
C GLY A 327 -0.12 -1.58 -9.08
N ALA A 328 0.92 -0.83 -8.73
CA ALA A 328 1.80 -0.15 -9.69
C ALA A 328 3.24 -0.08 -9.16
N SER A 329 4.20 0.30 -10.03
CA SER A 329 5.64 0.41 -9.71
C SER A 329 6.02 1.48 -8.67
N HIS A 330 5.03 2.08 -8.00
CA HIS A 330 5.18 3.16 -7.03
C HIS A 330 4.16 3.05 -5.88
N ILE A 331 3.53 1.87 -5.71
CA ILE A 331 2.52 1.60 -4.69
C ILE A 331 2.99 0.41 -3.85
N GLY A 332 3.19 0.68 -2.56
CA GLY A 332 3.46 -0.30 -1.52
C GLY A 332 2.56 -0.07 -0.31
N PHE A 333 3.06 -0.39 0.88
CA PHE A 333 2.30 -0.25 2.13
C PHE A 333 3.22 -0.41 3.36
N ARG A 334 2.70 -0.02 4.52
CA ARG A 334 3.21 -0.38 5.84
C ARG A 334 2.08 -0.95 6.69
N CYS A 335 2.39 -1.66 7.77
CA CYS A 335 1.38 -2.20 8.67
C CYS A 335 1.29 -1.42 9.99
N VAL A 336 0.16 -1.61 10.67
CA VAL A 336 -0.06 -1.21 12.06
C VAL A 336 -0.63 -2.39 12.84
N ALA A 337 -0.64 -2.26 14.16
CA ALA A 337 -1.08 -3.32 15.03
C ALA A 337 -1.67 -2.72 16.32
N ASP A 338 -2.74 -3.32 16.83
CA ASP A 338 -3.44 -2.81 18.01
C ASP A 338 -2.65 -3.14 19.29
N ASN A 339 -2.82 -2.31 20.33
CA ASN A 339 -2.13 -2.48 21.61
C ASN A 339 -2.68 -3.63 22.47
#